data_AF-A0A8S0UCQ9-F1
#
_entry.id   AF-A0A8S0UCQ9-F1
#
_cell.length_a   1.000
_cell.length_b   1.000
_cell.length_c   1.000
_cell.angle_alpha   90.00
_cell.angle_beta   90.00
_cell.angle_gamma   90.00
#
_symmetry.space_group_name_H-M   'P 1'
#
loop_
_entity.id
_entity.type
_entity.pdbx_description
1 polymer ?
#
loop_
_entity_poly.entity_id
_entity_poly.type
_entity_poly.pdbx_seq_one_letter_code
_entity_poly.pdbx_strand_id
1 'polypeptide(L)'
;MDANTPSNLHHFTQVVAMDAKRNGVIDMLEFPKLKRLVLNDLSNFKSFRSESNNDGIIRTLFNQVTLPNMEKLRIWGLQYIVKLVNMRAENSSKSLQNLKRLDVKDCKSLEVLFDFECLTIPKDHRVFENLTSIVVKGCGILKYLFSPSMAYSLVALNILEVSNCESIKAIVGKEEKGTSEIQIVEAMKTRVVFPKLDRLLLRNLSSIQMFCSQNCELEFPLLEDLIIENCRMMRKLSPWPVIAPKLDISDLLDKAGSLED
;
A
#
# COMPACT_ATOMS: atom_id res chain seq x y z
N MET A 1 18.89 -18.57 2.94
CA MET A 1 20.09 -18.18 2.16
C MET A 1 20.00 -18.98 0.87
N ASP A 2 19.39 -18.42 -0.16
CA ASP A 2 19.41 -19.03 -1.49
C ASP A 2 20.53 -18.37 -2.29
N ALA A 3 21.61 -19.12 -2.46
CA ALA A 3 22.78 -18.77 -3.24
C ALA A 3 22.45 -18.99 -4.73
N ASN A 4 21.86 -17.99 -5.39
CA ASN A 4 21.90 -17.87 -6.86
C ASN A 4 21.40 -16.49 -7.37
N THR A 5 21.67 -15.42 -6.64
CA THR A 5 21.59 -14.07 -7.23
C THR A 5 22.79 -13.90 -8.18
N PRO A 6 22.59 -13.71 -9.50
CA PRO A 6 23.69 -13.47 -10.40
C PRO A 6 24.44 -12.19 -9.98
N SER A 7 25.75 -12.34 -9.75
CA SER A 7 26.67 -11.33 -9.19
C SER A 7 26.72 -9.99 -9.96
N ASN A 8 26.14 -9.92 -11.16
CA ASN A 8 26.08 -8.70 -11.98
C ASN A 8 24.96 -7.72 -11.59
N LEU A 9 24.02 -8.09 -10.72
CA LEU A 9 22.92 -7.18 -10.33
C LEU A 9 23.30 -6.17 -9.25
N HIS A 10 24.48 -6.28 -8.62
CA HIS A 10 24.93 -5.28 -7.65
C HIS A 10 25.12 -3.88 -8.26
N HIS A 11 25.34 -3.77 -9.58
CA HIS A 11 25.43 -2.46 -10.25
C HIS A 11 24.09 -1.98 -10.83
N PHE A 12 23.04 -2.79 -10.78
CA PHE A 12 21.74 -2.44 -11.33
C PHE A 12 20.97 -1.53 -10.37
N THR A 13 21.25 -0.23 -10.48
CA THR A 13 20.67 0.80 -9.59
C THR A 13 19.41 1.44 -10.17
N GLN A 14 19.24 1.44 -11.50
CA GLN A 14 18.10 2.05 -12.18
C GLN A 14 17.86 1.46 -13.57
N VAL A 15 16.64 1.59 -14.10
CA VAL A 15 16.30 1.11 -15.46
C VAL A 15 16.74 2.11 -16.53
N VAL A 16 16.52 3.41 -16.30
CA VAL A 16 16.88 4.49 -17.23
C VAL A 16 17.62 5.60 -16.50
N ALA A 17 18.80 5.97 -17.01
CA ALA A 17 19.55 7.14 -16.58
C ALA A 17 19.13 8.37 -17.40
N MET A 18 18.96 9.52 -16.76
CA MET A 18 18.73 10.82 -17.40
C MET A 18 20.06 11.50 -17.74
N ASP A 19 20.10 12.14 -18.91
CA ASP A 19 21.15 13.11 -19.22
C ASP A 19 20.85 14.46 -18.55
N ALA A 20 21.80 14.98 -17.77
CA ALA A 20 21.69 16.24 -17.03
C ALA A 20 21.49 17.51 -17.89
N LYS A 21 21.36 17.38 -19.22
CA LYS A 21 21.33 18.50 -20.19
C LYS A 21 19.94 18.85 -20.73
N ARG A 22 18.87 18.15 -20.34
CA ARG A 22 17.51 18.47 -20.81
C ARG A 22 16.90 19.61 -19.99
N ASN A 23 16.98 20.82 -20.55
CA ASN A 23 16.20 21.98 -20.12
C ASN A 23 14.71 21.81 -20.50
N GLY A 24 13.82 21.93 -19.51
CA GLY A 24 12.52 22.59 -19.69
C GLY A 24 11.25 21.74 -19.74
N VAL A 25 11.28 20.45 -20.08
CA VAL A 25 10.10 19.57 -20.04
C VAL A 25 10.48 18.23 -19.43
N ILE A 26 9.84 17.87 -18.32
CA ILE A 26 9.99 16.55 -17.72
C ILE A 26 9.04 15.60 -18.46
N ASP A 27 9.50 15.02 -19.57
CA ASP A 27 8.78 13.94 -20.25
C ASP A 27 8.55 12.80 -19.26
N MET A 28 7.37 12.20 -19.16
CA MET A 28 7.20 10.98 -18.37
C MET A 28 7.83 9.78 -19.09
N LEU A 29 8.43 8.85 -18.34
CA LEU A 29 8.93 7.60 -18.88
C LEU A 29 7.78 6.57 -18.94
N GLU A 30 7.36 6.20 -20.15
CA GLU A 30 6.23 5.28 -20.34
C GLU A 30 6.68 3.87 -20.76
N PHE A 31 6.07 2.85 -20.15
CA PHE A 31 6.18 1.46 -20.59
C PHE A 31 4.79 0.94 -21.03
N PRO A 32 4.35 1.24 -22.26
CA PRO A 32 2.96 1.03 -22.67
C PRO A 32 2.58 -0.45 -22.82
N LYS A 33 3.55 -1.34 -23.05
CA LYS A 33 3.32 -2.78 -23.23
C LYS A 33 3.55 -3.60 -21.96
N LEU A 34 4.08 -2.99 -20.89
CA LEU A 34 4.49 -3.74 -19.70
C LEU A 34 3.28 -4.09 -18.84
N LYS A 35 2.96 -5.38 -18.78
CA LYS A 35 1.84 -5.92 -18.00
C LYS A 35 2.24 -6.51 -16.66
N ARG A 36 3.48 -6.96 -16.54
CA ARG A 36 3.97 -7.67 -15.36
C ARG A 36 5.37 -7.23 -15.07
N LEU A 37 5.63 -6.93 -13.81
CA LEU A 37 6.94 -6.55 -13.34
C LEU A 37 7.22 -7.27 -12.04
N VAL A 38 8.39 -7.92 -11.99
CA VAL A 38 8.91 -8.58 -10.80
C VAL A 38 10.30 -8.02 -10.54
N LEU A 39 10.49 -7.43 -9.37
CA LEU A 39 11.79 -7.03 -8.85
C LEU A 39 12.09 -7.86 -7.63
N ASN A 40 13.20 -8.62 -7.65
CA ASN A 40 13.55 -9.53 -6.58
C ASN A 40 15.00 -9.33 -6.14
N ASP A 41 15.21 -9.10 -4.85
CA ASP A 41 16.53 -9.04 -4.18
C ASP A 41 17.53 -8.09 -4.86
N LEU A 42 17.03 -7.01 -5.47
CA LEU A 42 17.87 -5.98 -6.07
C LEU A 42 18.34 -5.01 -4.99
N SER A 43 19.37 -5.43 -4.25
CA SER A 43 19.85 -4.74 -3.06
C SER A 43 20.20 -3.28 -3.33
N ASN A 44 20.76 -2.97 -4.51
CA ASN A 44 21.23 -1.63 -4.89
C ASN A 44 20.26 -0.86 -5.79
N PHE A 45 19.08 -1.41 -6.09
CA PHE A 45 18.11 -0.76 -6.95
C PHE A 45 17.40 0.40 -6.24
N LYS A 46 17.42 1.56 -6.89
CA LYS A 46 17.01 2.86 -6.32
C LYS A 46 15.75 3.42 -6.95
N SER A 47 15.54 3.23 -8.26
CA SER A 47 14.37 3.73 -8.97
C SER A 47 14.29 3.20 -10.41
N PHE A 48 13.17 3.37 -11.09
CA PHE A 48 13.10 3.14 -12.54
C PHE A 48 13.81 4.21 -13.35
N ARG A 49 13.81 5.44 -12.84
CA ARG A 49 14.32 6.61 -13.52
C ARG A 49 15.22 7.38 -12.57
N SER A 50 16.43 7.71 -12.99
CA SER A 50 17.31 8.57 -12.18
C SER A 50 16.74 9.99 -12.08
N GLU A 51 16.82 10.60 -10.90
CA GLU A 51 16.42 11.99 -10.71
C GLU A 51 17.49 12.95 -11.24
N SER A 52 17.07 14.10 -11.78
CA SER A 52 17.95 15.06 -12.44
C SER A 52 18.65 16.03 -11.49
N ASN A 53 18.18 16.21 -10.25
CA ASN A 53 18.76 17.18 -9.31
C ASN A 53 18.66 16.74 -7.83
N ASN A 54 19.64 17.20 -7.04
CA ASN A 54 19.87 16.96 -5.60
C ASN A 54 18.79 17.50 -4.64
N ASP A 55 17.54 17.61 -5.07
CA ASP A 55 16.46 18.09 -4.19
C ASP A 55 15.96 16.94 -3.31
N GLY A 56 16.77 16.59 -2.30
CA GLY A 56 16.44 15.67 -1.21
C GLY A 56 15.98 14.28 -1.65
N ILE A 57 16.90 13.43 -2.13
CA ILE A 57 16.77 12.00 -2.47
C ILE A 57 15.39 11.39 -2.12
N ILE A 58 14.36 11.62 -2.93
CA ILE A 58 13.08 10.95 -2.72
C ILE A 58 13.23 9.59 -3.37
N ARG A 59 13.55 8.56 -2.56
CA ARG A 59 13.75 7.18 -3.04
C ARG A 59 12.42 6.53 -3.44
N THR A 60 11.84 7.02 -4.53
CA THR A 60 10.59 6.53 -5.11
C THR A 60 10.90 5.58 -6.24
N LEU A 61 10.32 4.37 -6.19
CA LEU A 61 10.51 3.37 -7.23
C LEU A 61 10.00 3.86 -8.61
N PHE A 62 8.77 4.37 -8.64
CA PHE A 62 8.15 4.95 -9.84
C PHE A 62 7.92 6.45 -9.65
N ASN A 63 8.94 7.25 -9.97
CA ASN A 63 8.83 8.71 -10.08
C ASN A 63 8.77 9.12 -11.55
N GLN A 64 7.69 9.77 -11.99
CA GLN A 64 7.46 10.16 -13.39
C GLN A 64 7.52 8.97 -14.36
N VAL A 65 7.04 7.81 -13.92
CA VAL A 65 6.96 6.58 -14.72
C VAL A 65 5.50 6.17 -14.88
N THR A 66 5.06 5.97 -16.12
CA THR A 66 3.70 5.52 -16.44
C THR A 66 3.69 4.07 -16.91
N LEU A 67 2.78 3.31 -16.31
CA LEU A 67 2.61 1.87 -16.50
C LEU A 67 1.13 1.57 -16.82
N PRO A 68 0.60 2.06 -17.97
CA PRO A 68 -0.85 2.12 -18.21
C PRO A 68 -1.51 0.74 -18.33
N ASN A 69 -0.76 -0.29 -18.72
CA ASN A 69 -1.26 -1.65 -18.92
C ASN A 69 -0.76 -2.65 -17.87
N MET A 70 -0.19 -2.16 -16.76
CA MET A 70 0.31 -3.03 -15.70
C MET A 70 -0.83 -3.79 -15.04
N GLU A 71 -0.73 -5.11 -14.99
CA GLU A 71 -1.69 -6.01 -14.35
C GLU A 71 -1.13 -6.60 -13.04
N LYS A 72 0.18 -6.84 -12.96
CA LYS A 72 0.81 -7.47 -11.78
C LYS A 72 2.16 -6.84 -11.45
N LEU A 73 2.28 -6.36 -10.22
CA LEU A 73 3.51 -5.82 -9.68
C LEU A 73 3.96 -6.64 -8.48
N ARG A 74 5.16 -7.22 -8.55
CA ARG A 74 5.79 -7.92 -7.43
C ARG A 74 7.14 -7.31 -7.10
N ILE A 75 7.33 -6.97 -5.84
CA ILE A 75 8.53 -6.33 -5.36
C ILE A 75 8.96 -7.07 -4.10
N TRP A 76 10.19 -7.57 -4.10
CA TRP A 76 10.75 -8.31 -3.00
C TRP A 76 12.19 -7.85 -2.73
N GLY A 77 12.49 -7.54 -1.47
CA GLY A 77 13.86 -7.38 -1.00
C GLY A 77 14.53 -6.08 -1.42
N LEU A 78 13.76 -5.08 -1.87
CA LEU A 78 14.31 -3.76 -2.20
C LEU A 78 14.61 -2.96 -0.94
N GLN A 79 15.89 -2.66 -0.72
CA GLN A 79 16.38 -2.07 0.54
C GLN A 79 16.48 -0.54 0.53
N TYR A 80 16.42 0.11 -0.64
CA TYR A 80 16.56 1.57 -0.72
C TYR A 80 15.24 2.31 -0.94
N ILE A 81 14.19 1.62 -1.41
CA ILE A 81 12.93 2.28 -1.78
C ILE A 81 12.16 2.72 -0.54
N VAL A 82 11.87 4.02 -0.46
CA VAL A 82 11.05 4.65 0.59
C VAL A 82 9.60 4.79 0.15
N LYS A 83 9.37 5.05 -1.15
CA LYS A 83 8.03 5.19 -1.73
C LYS A 83 7.86 4.29 -2.95
N LEU A 84 6.73 3.61 -3.11
CA LEU A 84 6.50 2.80 -4.32
C LEU A 84 6.21 3.68 -5.52
N VAL A 85 5.19 4.53 -5.43
CA VAL A 85 4.70 5.33 -6.55
C VAL A 85 4.47 6.76 -6.10
N ASN A 86 5.02 7.71 -6.86
CA ASN A 86 4.70 9.11 -6.71
C ASN A 86 3.45 9.44 -7.52
N MET A 87 2.32 9.58 -6.83
CA MET A 87 1.03 9.90 -7.44
C MET A 87 0.77 11.42 -7.57
N ARG A 88 1.73 12.27 -7.16
CA ARG A 88 1.63 13.74 -7.27
C ARG A 88 1.90 14.27 -8.67
N ALA A 89 2.59 13.50 -9.51
CA ALA A 89 2.90 13.94 -10.86
C ALA A 89 1.64 13.89 -11.75
N GLU A 90 1.47 14.90 -12.59
CA GLU A 90 0.41 14.94 -13.59
C GLU A 90 0.40 13.63 -14.41
N ASN A 91 -0.79 13.05 -14.63
CA ASN A 91 -0.99 11.76 -15.32
C ASN A 91 -0.50 10.48 -14.61
N SER A 92 0.10 10.56 -13.40
CA SER A 92 0.36 9.36 -12.57
C SER A 92 -0.92 8.61 -12.23
N SER A 93 -2.07 9.28 -12.17
CA SER A 93 -3.38 8.67 -11.88
C SER A 93 -3.85 7.65 -12.92
N LYS A 94 -3.36 7.72 -14.16
CA LYS A 94 -3.61 6.70 -15.20
C LYS A 94 -2.63 5.54 -15.13
N SER A 95 -1.51 5.71 -14.43
CA SER A 95 -0.55 4.65 -14.15
C SER A 95 -1.19 3.65 -13.18
N LEU A 96 -1.05 2.35 -13.45
CA LEU A 96 -1.58 1.27 -12.60
C LEU A 96 -3.12 1.13 -12.52
N GLN A 97 -3.90 1.84 -13.34
CA GLN A 97 -5.37 1.68 -13.38
C GLN A 97 -5.83 0.24 -13.67
N ASN A 98 -5.00 -0.52 -14.40
CA ASN A 98 -5.24 -1.92 -14.77
C ASN A 98 -4.62 -2.92 -13.78
N LEU A 99 -4.01 -2.43 -12.69
CA LEU A 99 -3.30 -3.28 -11.74
C LEU A 99 -4.30 -4.17 -11.02
N LYS A 100 -4.10 -5.49 -11.13
CA LYS A 100 -4.93 -6.52 -10.51
C LYS A 100 -4.30 -7.11 -9.27
N ARG A 101 -2.96 -7.13 -9.22
CA ARG A 101 -2.19 -7.75 -8.14
C ARG A 101 -0.99 -6.90 -7.74
N LEU A 102 -0.88 -6.65 -6.44
CA LEU A 102 0.31 -6.06 -5.81
C LEU A 102 0.88 -7.01 -4.75
N ASP A 103 2.14 -7.41 -4.92
CA ASP A 103 2.93 -8.12 -3.91
C ASP A 103 4.11 -7.26 -3.49
N VAL A 104 4.22 -6.95 -2.20
CA VAL A 104 5.38 -6.24 -1.63
C VAL A 104 5.93 -7.04 -0.47
N LYS A 105 7.18 -7.48 -0.56
CA LYS A 105 7.79 -8.37 0.44
C LYS A 105 9.17 -7.88 0.86
N ASP A 106 9.45 -7.93 2.15
CA ASP A 106 10.77 -7.67 2.76
C ASP A 106 11.44 -6.36 2.30
N CYS A 107 10.63 -5.32 2.02
CA CYS A 107 11.08 -3.98 1.68
C CYS A 107 11.22 -3.14 2.95
N LYS A 108 12.38 -3.28 3.63
CA LYS A 108 12.58 -2.77 4.99
C LYS A 108 12.62 -1.25 5.11
N SER A 109 12.92 -0.53 4.04
CA SER A 109 12.93 0.93 4.00
C SER A 109 11.66 1.55 3.44
N LEU A 110 10.64 0.75 3.10
CA LEU A 110 9.42 1.24 2.47
C LEU A 110 8.49 1.86 3.52
N GLU A 111 8.27 3.17 3.42
CA GLU A 111 7.44 3.94 4.33
C GLU A 111 6.04 4.19 3.77
N VAL A 112 5.91 4.32 2.45
CA VAL A 112 4.66 4.66 1.76
C VAL A 112 4.51 3.85 0.49
N LEU A 113 3.38 3.15 0.32
CA LEU A 113 3.08 2.51 -0.96
C LEU A 113 2.74 3.57 -2.01
N PHE A 114 1.75 4.41 -1.74
CA PHE A 114 1.25 5.37 -2.70
C PHE A 114 1.16 6.75 -2.07
N ASP A 115 1.95 7.69 -2.56
CA ASP A 115 1.99 9.06 -2.02
C ASP A 115 0.89 9.92 -2.66
N PHE A 116 -0.28 9.94 -2.02
CA PHE A 116 -1.41 10.82 -2.34
C PHE A 116 -1.43 12.01 -1.37
N GLU A 117 -0.90 13.15 -1.80
CA GLU A 117 -1.25 14.45 -1.20
C GLU A 117 -2.02 15.25 -2.24
N CYS A 118 -3.24 15.66 -1.87
CA CYS A 118 -4.06 16.60 -2.62
C CYS A 118 -4.49 16.17 -4.03
N LEU A 119 -5.40 15.21 -4.09
CA LEU A 119 -6.57 15.40 -4.94
C LEU A 119 -7.77 15.04 -4.07
N THR A 120 -8.70 15.97 -3.92
CA THR A 120 -10.11 15.59 -3.83
C THR A 120 -10.37 14.73 -5.05
N ILE A 121 -10.13 13.42 -4.95
CA ILE A 121 -10.44 12.49 -6.02
C ILE A 121 -11.93 12.73 -6.28
N PRO A 122 -12.32 13.29 -7.43
CA PRO A 122 -13.72 13.31 -7.79
C PRO A 122 -14.21 11.88 -7.64
N LYS A 123 -15.41 11.64 -7.11
CA LYS A 123 -15.93 10.28 -6.88
C LYS A 123 -15.80 9.36 -8.13
N ASP A 124 -15.62 9.98 -9.29
CA ASP A 124 -15.52 9.39 -10.62
C ASP A 124 -14.09 9.06 -11.09
N HIS A 125 -13.04 9.28 -10.28
CA HIS A 125 -11.65 8.98 -10.66
C HIS A 125 -10.98 7.98 -9.72
N ARG A 126 -11.26 6.70 -9.90
CA ARG A 126 -10.64 5.65 -9.08
C ARG A 126 -9.36 5.14 -9.74
N VAL A 127 -8.27 5.11 -8.98
CA VAL A 127 -6.94 4.73 -9.49
C VAL A 127 -6.69 3.21 -9.42
N PHE A 128 -7.44 2.49 -8.57
CA PHE A 128 -7.25 1.06 -8.30
C PHE A 128 -8.51 0.22 -8.51
N GLU A 129 -9.36 0.59 -9.45
CA GLU A 129 -10.65 -0.09 -9.70
C GLU A 129 -10.52 -1.57 -9.98
N ASN A 130 -9.41 -1.97 -10.62
CA ASN A 130 -9.16 -3.34 -11.03
C ASN A 130 -8.33 -4.14 -10.01
N LEU A 131 -7.92 -3.53 -8.89
CA LEU A 131 -7.02 -4.15 -7.93
C LEU A 131 -7.75 -5.18 -7.08
N THR A 132 -7.54 -6.46 -7.42
CA THR A 132 -8.22 -7.60 -6.78
C THR A 132 -7.49 -8.17 -5.60
N SER A 133 -6.16 -8.02 -5.52
CA SER A 133 -5.41 -8.66 -4.44
C SER A 133 -4.12 -7.93 -4.08
N ILE A 134 -3.93 -7.73 -2.77
CA ILE A 134 -2.78 -7.05 -2.18
C ILE A 134 -2.19 -7.95 -1.11
N VAL A 135 -0.88 -8.19 -1.20
CA VAL A 135 -0.13 -8.93 -0.18
C VAL A 135 1.09 -8.10 0.20
N VAL A 136 1.19 -7.76 1.48
CA VAL A 136 2.32 -7.01 2.05
C VAL A 136 2.93 -7.85 3.16
N LYS A 137 4.21 -8.18 3.06
CA LYS A 137 4.90 -9.02 4.05
C LYS A 137 6.26 -8.46 4.44
N GLY A 138 6.61 -8.41 5.72
CA GLY A 138 7.98 -8.09 6.13
C GLY A 138 8.43 -6.64 5.88
N CYS A 139 7.49 -5.71 5.67
CA CYS A 139 7.78 -4.29 5.47
C CYS A 139 7.82 -3.57 6.84
N GLY A 140 8.98 -3.65 7.51
CA GLY A 140 9.11 -3.32 8.93
C GLY A 140 8.76 -1.89 9.33
N ILE A 141 8.96 -0.89 8.46
CA ILE A 141 8.72 0.53 8.77
C ILE A 141 7.46 1.13 8.13
N LEU A 142 6.75 0.34 7.33
CA LEU A 142 5.50 0.78 6.69
C LEU A 142 4.45 1.05 7.77
N LYS A 143 3.86 2.25 7.79
CA LYS A 143 2.91 2.67 8.85
C LYS A 143 1.44 2.50 8.46
N TYR A 144 1.13 2.72 7.19
CA TYR A 144 -0.21 2.65 6.61
C TYR A 144 -0.12 2.10 5.19
N LEU A 145 -1.15 1.40 4.71
CA LEU A 145 -1.21 0.95 3.32
C LEU A 145 -1.90 1.98 2.42
N PHE A 146 -3.01 2.55 2.91
CA PHE A 146 -3.87 3.45 2.14
C PHE A 146 -4.34 4.63 2.98
N SER A 147 -4.55 5.78 2.35
CA SER A 147 -5.40 6.83 2.93
C SER A 147 -6.88 6.45 2.83
N PRO A 148 -7.77 7.08 3.61
CA PRO A 148 -9.22 6.91 3.43
C PRO A 148 -9.69 7.22 1.99
N SER A 149 -9.12 8.25 1.36
CA SER A 149 -9.45 8.61 -0.03
C SER A 149 -9.10 7.50 -1.04
N MET A 150 -8.00 6.77 -0.80
CA MET A 150 -7.61 5.64 -1.65
C MET A 150 -8.48 4.41 -1.42
N ALA A 151 -8.98 4.20 -0.21
CA ALA A 151 -9.84 3.06 0.09
C ALA A 151 -11.10 3.06 -0.79
N TYR A 152 -11.62 4.24 -1.17
CA TYR A 152 -12.70 4.38 -2.16
C TYR A 152 -12.35 3.82 -3.53
N SER A 153 -11.09 3.77 -3.94
CA SER A 153 -10.70 3.23 -5.24
C SER A 153 -10.67 1.70 -5.27
N LEU A 154 -10.68 1.03 -4.12
CA LEU A 154 -10.47 -0.42 -3.98
C LEU A 154 -11.77 -1.24 -4.17
N VAL A 155 -12.56 -0.90 -5.19
CA VAL A 155 -13.90 -1.50 -5.42
C VAL A 155 -13.87 -2.95 -5.90
N ALA A 156 -12.75 -3.42 -6.43
CA ALA A 156 -12.59 -4.82 -6.85
C ALA A 156 -11.72 -5.64 -5.91
N LEU A 157 -11.28 -5.09 -4.77
CA LEU A 157 -10.37 -5.80 -3.87
C LEU A 157 -11.08 -6.99 -3.23
N ASN A 158 -10.59 -8.19 -3.53
CA ASN A 158 -11.03 -9.47 -2.96
C ASN A 158 -10.18 -9.84 -1.74
N ILE A 159 -8.85 -9.82 -1.92
CA ILE A 159 -7.91 -10.36 -0.94
C ILE A 159 -6.97 -9.27 -0.45
N LEU A 160 -6.94 -9.07 0.87
CA LEU A 160 -5.93 -8.26 1.55
C LEU A 160 -5.19 -9.11 2.59
N GLU A 161 -3.89 -9.31 2.36
CA GLU A 161 -3.00 -9.98 3.30
C GLU A 161 -1.90 -9.02 3.77
N VAL A 162 -1.75 -8.90 5.07
CA VAL A 162 -0.67 -8.11 5.68
C VAL A 162 -0.04 -8.93 6.79
N SER A 163 1.25 -9.24 6.66
CA SER A 163 1.94 -10.08 7.64
C SER A 163 3.36 -9.59 7.99
N ASN A 164 3.76 -9.75 9.25
CA ASN A 164 5.12 -9.43 9.72
C ASN A 164 5.56 -7.98 9.41
N CYS A 165 4.65 -7.01 9.51
CA CYS A 165 4.94 -5.59 9.30
C CYS A 165 4.80 -4.86 10.64
N GLU A 166 5.93 -4.70 11.35
CA GLU A 166 5.95 -4.31 12.76
C GLU A 166 5.45 -2.89 13.02
N SER A 167 5.67 -1.94 12.11
CA SER A 167 5.31 -0.52 12.30
C SER A 167 3.92 -0.14 11.80
N ILE A 168 3.15 -1.07 11.22
CA ILE A 168 1.80 -0.75 10.73
C ILE A 168 0.92 -0.38 11.92
N LYS A 169 0.42 0.86 11.93
CA LYS A 169 -0.48 1.37 12.98
C LYS A 169 -1.95 1.16 12.61
N ALA A 170 -2.27 1.29 11.32
CA ALA A 170 -3.56 0.97 10.73
C ALA A 170 -3.40 0.60 9.26
N ILE A 171 -4.35 -0.14 8.69
CA ILE A 171 -4.37 -0.45 7.26
C ILE A 171 -4.75 0.81 6.46
N VAL A 172 -5.83 1.45 6.90
CA VAL A 172 -6.33 2.72 6.35
C VAL A 172 -6.02 3.84 7.35
N GLY A 173 -5.16 4.76 6.96
CA GLY A 173 -4.73 5.88 7.81
C GLY A 173 -3.80 6.83 7.07
N LYS A 174 -3.41 7.91 7.75
CA LYS A 174 -2.44 8.88 7.25
C LYS A 174 -1.66 9.44 8.44
N GLU A 175 -0.43 9.88 8.22
CA GLU A 175 0.27 10.70 9.22
C GLU A 175 -0.37 12.09 9.30
N GLU A 176 -0.74 12.50 10.51
CA GLU A 176 -1.17 13.86 10.82
C GLU A 176 0.06 14.75 10.87
N LYS A 177 0.15 15.73 9.97
CA LYS A 177 1.18 16.77 10.02
C LYS A 177 0.74 17.84 11.04
N GLY A 178 1.16 17.69 12.29
CA GLY A 178 1.03 18.72 13.33
C GLY A 178 -0.15 18.54 14.28
N THR A 179 0.13 18.82 15.56
CA THR A 179 -0.68 18.69 16.79
C THR A 179 -1.19 17.29 17.12
N SER A 180 -0.50 16.73 18.11
CA SER A 180 -0.93 15.62 18.96
C SER A 180 -2.38 15.78 19.39
N GLU A 181 -3.24 14.94 18.83
CA GLU A 181 -4.49 14.39 19.37
C GLU A 181 -5.30 14.00 18.15
N ILE A 182 -5.72 12.74 18.09
CA ILE A 182 -6.72 12.27 17.12
C ILE A 182 -7.98 13.08 17.43
N GLN A 183 -8.16 14.23 16.78
CA GLN A 183 -9.37 15.03 16.90
C GLN A 183 -10.45 14.29 16.10
N ILE A 184 -11.13 13.37 16.79
CA ILE A 184 -12.37 12.76 16.33
C ILE A 184 -13.42 13.87 16.33
N VAL A 185 -13.46 14.69 15.29
CA VAL A 185 -14.58 15.59 15.03
C VAL A 185 -15.72 14.75 14.46
N GLU A 186 -16.76 14.54 15.27
CA GLU A 186 -17.99 13.81 14.90
C GLU A 186 -18.67 14.33 13.63
N ALA A 187 -18.34 15.57 13.20
CA ALA A 187 -19.03 16.29 12.13
C ALA A 187 -18.76 15.77 10.68
N MET A 188 -17.74 14.94 10.44
CA MET A 188 -17.51 14.35 9.11
C MET A 188 -17.16 12.85 9.19
N LYS A 189 -18.21 12.03 9.22
CA LYS A 189 -18.13 10.57 9.10
C LYS A 189 -17.87 10.19 7.64
N THR A 190 -16.82 9.43 7.39
CA THR A 190 -16.44 8.96 6.05
C THR A 190 -16.83 7.48 5.93
N ARG A 191 -17.88 7.14 5.18
CA ARG A 191 -18.24 5.73 4.95
C ARG A 191 -17.31 5.13 3.91
N VAL A 192 -16.58 4.07 4.27
CA VAL A 192 -15.65 3.35 3.42
C VAL A 192 -16.17 1.93 3.22
N VAL A 193 -16.46 1.59 1.96
CA VAL A 193 -17.03 0.30 1.59
C VAL A 193 -15.99 -0.50 0.82
N PHE A 194 -15.74 -1.74 1.24
CA PHE A 194 -14.98 -2.74 0.51
C PHE A 194 -15.96 -3.77 -0.08
N PRO A 195 -16.56 -3.49 -1.24
CA PRO A 195 -17.74 -4.23 -1.71
C PRO A 195 -17.44 -5.67 -2.13
N LYS A 196 -16.17 -5.99 -2.45
CA LYS A 196 -15.75 -7.31 -2.92
C LYS A 196 -14.77 -8.03 -2.00
N LEU A 197 -14.39 -7.43 -0.87
CA LEU A 197 -13.38 -8.03 0.01
C LEU A 197 -13.99 -9.27 0.65
N ASP A 198 -13.46 -10.43 0.26
CA ASP A 198 -13.88 -11.76 0.71
C ASP A 198 -12.96 -12.27 1.82
N ARG A 199 -11.68 -11.90 1.76
CA ARG A 199 -10.63 -12.38 2.64
C ARG A 199 -9.74 -11.25 3.14
N LEU A 200 -9.73 -11.08 4.46
CA LEU A 200 -8.85 -10.16 5.19
C LEU A 200 -7.98 -10.94 6.17
N LEU A 201 -6.67 -10.86 5.97
CA LEU A 201 -5.69 -11.56 6.80
C LEU A 201 -4.65 -10.59 7.34
N LEU A 202 -4.60 -10.47 8.67
CA LEU A 202 -3.66 -9.65 9.43
C LEU A 202 -2.88 -10.56 10.38
N ARG A 203 -1.56 -10.69 10.19
CA ARG A 203 -0.71 -11.59 10.99
C ARG A 203 0.54 -10.90 11.51
N ASN A 204 0.86 -11.10 12.79
CA ASN A 204 2.12 -10.64 13.38
C ASN A 204 2.35 -9.13 13.17
N LEU A 205 1.34 -8.31 13.44
CA LEU A 205 1.40 -6.85 13.32
C LEU A 205 1.46 -6.26 14.74
N SER A 206 2.66 -6.06 15.26
CA SER A 206 2.87 -5.71 16.67
C SER A 206 2.38 -4.30 17.05
N SER A 207 2.35 -3.36 16.10
CA SER A 207 1.93 -1.97 16.36
C SER A 207 0.51 -1.64 15.89
N ILE A 208 -0.22 -2.58 15.27
CA ILE A 208 -1.53 -2.25 14.68
C ILE A 208 -2.57 -2.04 15.79
N GLN A 209 -3.24 -0.88 15.77
CA GLN A 209 -4.24 -0.52 16.77
C GLN A 209 -5.66 -0.77 16.27
N MET A 210 -5.90 -0.56 14.97
CA MET A 210 -7.19 -0.77 14.31
C MET A 210 -7.01 -0.87 12.79
N PHE A 211 -8.06 -1.29 12.07
CA PHE A 211 -8.02 -1.37 10.61
C PHE A 211 -8.09 0.02 9.95
N CYS A 212 -9.06 0.87 10.30
CA CYS A 212 -9.07 2.29 9.91
C CYS A 212 -8.90 3.18 11.15
N SER A 213 -7.84 4.00 11.18
CA SER A 213 -7.56 4.93 12.30
C SER A 213 -8.25 6.28 12.21
N GLN A 214 -8.90 6.56 11.08
CA GLN A 214 -9.62 7.81 10.83
C GLN A 214 -11.11 7.65 11.15
N ASN A 215 -11.88 8.73 10.99
CA ASN A 215 -13.33 8.79 11.23
C ASN A 215 -14.14 7.98 10.16
N CYS A 216 -13.81 6.69 10.02
CA CYS A 216 -14.35 5.75 9.04
C CYS A 216 -15.50 4.92 9.63
N GLU A 217 -16.63 4.86 8.94
CA GLU A 217 -17.55 3.72 9.07
C GLU A 217 -17.20 2.69 8.01
N LEU A 218 -16.91 1.47 8.44
CA LEU A 218 -16.45 0.40 7.56
C LEU A 218 -17.60 -0.53 7.20
N GLU A 219 -17.65 -0.91 5.93
CA GLU A 219 -18.59 -1.90 5.43
C GLU A 219 -17.89 -2.94 4.57
N PHE A 220 -18.14 -4.21 4.88
CA PHE A 220 -17.59 -5.40 4.24
C PHE A 220 -18.74 -6.35 3.86
N PRO A 221 -19.47 -6.10 2.76
CA PRO A 221 -20.67 -6.87 2.41
C PRO A 221 -20.41 -8.35 2.12
N LEU A 222 -19.20 -8.70 1.68
CA LEU A 222 -18.83 -10.05 1.25
C LEU A 222 -17.74 -10.72 2.10
N LEU A 223 -17.30 -10.10 3.19
CA LEU A 223 -16.20 -10.64 4.00
C LEU A 223 -16.66 -11.91 4.72
N GLU A 224 -16.05 -13.03 4.34
CA GLU A 224 -16.32 -14.36 4.91
C GLU A 224 -15.09 -14.84 5.71
N ASP A 225 -13.88 -14.58 5.21
CA ASP A 225 -12.64 -14.99 5.86
C ASP A 225 -11.95 -13.80 6.55
N LEU A 226 -12.16 -13.62 7.86
CA LEU A 226 -11.38 -12.71 8.69
C LEU A 226 -10.39 -13.48 9.58
N ILE A 227 -9.10 -13.26 9.35
CA ILE A 227 -8.03 -13.84 10.16
C ILE A 227 -7.20 -12.72 10.78
N ILE A 228 -7.20 -12.62 12.10
CA ILE A 228 -6.36 -11.71 12.88
C ILE A 228 -5.57 -12.56 13.87
N GLU A 229 -4.26 -12.71 13.67
CA GLU A 229 -3.40 -13.50 14.55
C GLU A 229 -2.17 -12.68 14.97
N ASN A 230 -1.80 -12.74 16.25
CA ASN A 230 -0.63 -12.05 16.80
C ASN A 230 -0.61 -10.52 16.53
N CYS A 231 -1.78 -9.88 16.58
CA CYS A 231 -1.97 -8.42 16.46
C CYS A 231 -2.33 -7.81 17.82
N ARG A 232 -1.44 -7.93 18.81
CA ARG A 232 -1.75 -7.75 20.25
C ARG A 232 -2.28 -6.36 20.64
N MET A 233 -1.98 -5.32 19.86
CA MET A 233 -2.44 -3.96 20.13
C MET A 233 -3.83 -3.67 19.54
N MET A 234 -4.35 -4.57 18.71
CA MET A 234 -5.61 -4.37 18.00
C MET A 234 -6.79 -4.76 18.88
N ARG A 235 -7.65 -3.78 19.20
CA ARG A 235 -8.85 -4.01 20.02
C ARG A 235 -10.17 -3.92 19.24
N LYS A 236 -10.15 -3.23 18.10
CA LYS A 236 -11.32 -2.98 17.24
C LYS A 236 -10.90 -2.71 15.80
N LEU A 237 -11.80 -2.89 14.84
CA LEU A 237 -11.55 -2.60 13.42
C LEU A 237 -11.63 -1.10 13.10
N SER A 238 -12.57 -0.36 13.69
CA SER A 238 -12.69 1.09 13.55
C SER A 238 -13.28 1.73 14.81
N PRO A 239 -13.21 3.07 14.96
CA PRO A 239 -13.90 3.76 16.05
C PRO A 239 -15.44 3.66 15.99
N TRP A 240 -16.01 3.43 14.81
CA TRP A 240 -17.44 3.30 14.54
C TRP A 240 -17.87 1.86 14.33
N PRO A 241 -19.19 1.55 14.42
CA PRO A 241 -19.72 0.24 14.05
C PRO A 241 -19.24 -0.21 12.68
N VAL A 242 -18.92 -1.52 12.58
CA VAL A 242 -18.53 -2.18 11.33
C VAL A 242 -19.71 -2.99 10.84
N ILE A 243 -20.05 -2.82 9.56
CA ILE A 243 -21.12 -3.57 8.90
C ILE A 243 -20.47 -4.71 8.11
N ALA A 244 -20.56 -5.94 8.61
CA ALA A 244 -20.03 -7.13 7.95
C ALA A 244 -21.06 -8.27 8.02
N PRO A 245 -22.13 -8.25 7.20
CA PRO A 245 -23.30 -9.10 7.37
C PRO A 245 -23.03 -10.61 7.16
N LYS A 246 -21.94 -10.96 6.49
CA LYS A 246 -21.52 -12.34 6.24
C LYS A 246 -20.52 -12.88 7.26
N LEU A 247 -19.96 -12.02 8.09
CA LEU A 247 -18.94 -12.42 9.04
C LEU A 247 -19.63 -12.94 10.30
N ASP A 248 -19.46 -14.22 10.58
CA ASP A 248 -19.93 -14.77 11.85
C ASP A 248 -18.96 -14.38 12.96
N ILE A 249 -19.44 -13.56 13.91
CA ILE A 249 -18.61 -13.01 14.99
C ILE A 249 -18.34 -14.08 16.06
N SER A 250 -19.13 -15.18 16.10
CA SER A 250 -18.86 -16.30 17.00
C SER A 250 -17.46 -16.90 16.80
N ASP A 251 -17.00 -16.99 15.55
CA ASP A 251 -15.70 -17.58 15.19
C ASP A 251 -14.49 -16.72 15.63
N LEU A 252 -14.72 -15.44 15.92
CA LEU A 252 -13.67 -14.52 16.42
C LEU A 252 -13.47 -14.64 17.93
N LEU A 253 -14.51 -14.99 18.68
CA LEU A 253 -14.46 -15.11 20.15
C LEU A 253 -13.78 -16.43 20.58
N ASP A 254 -13.98 -17.52 19.83
CA ASP A 254 -13.34 -18.81 20.10
C ASP A 254 -11.81 -18.77 19.94
N LYS A 255 -11.27 -17.86 19.13
CA LYS A 255 -9.82 -17.66 18.96
C LYS A 255 -9.21 -16.62 19.89
N ALA A 256 -10.04 -15.74 20.49
CA ALA A 256 -9.60 -14.77 21.48
C ALA A 256 -9.55 -15.38 22.90
N GLY A 257 -10.40 -16.38 23.18
CA GLY A 257 -10.49 -17.06 24.46
C GLY A 257 -9.36 -18.06 24.79
N SER A 258 -8.43 -18.32 23.86
CA SER A 258 -7.31 -19.24 24.07
C SER A 258 -5.99 -18.55 24.45
N LEU A 259 -6.05 -17.34 25.01
CA LEU A 259 -4.89 -16.55 25.47
C LEU A 259 -4.87 -16.30 27.00
N GLU A 260 -5.73 -16.99 27.75
CA GLU A 260 -5.58 -17.12 29.20
C GLU A 260 -5.03 -18.51 29.53
N ASP A 261 -3.70 -18.61 29.61
CA ASP A 261 -2.93 -19.50 30.50
C ASP A 261 -1.45 -19.06 30.52
#